data_AF-A0A365MR35-F1
#
_entry.id   AF-A0A365MR35-F1
#
_cell.length_a   1.000
_cell.length_b   1.000
_cell.length_c   1.000
_cell.angle_alpha   90.00
_cell.angle_beta   90.00
_cell.angle_gamma   90.00
#
_symmetry.space_group_name_H-M   'P 1'
#
loop_
_entity.id
_entity.type
_entity.pdbx_description
1 polymer ?
#
loop_
_entity_poly.entity_id
_entity_poly.type
_entity_poly.pdbx_seq_one_letter_code
_entity_poly.pdbx_strand_id
1 'polypeptide(L)'
;MSTVWQKLKDMGLNAVLGAVAWEDTEPEEGIFDSKELDQVISGALAQGLRLIILWFGSFKNVENEVGFHGDSRDRSDAATRGFTSQVPSELAPGIQGYCPRNQTSAPTGTWGDVFGKSVWTDELFMAYHYATYLQEIASAGRKIYGIPLSTNVWAHDAIHIEGNPGIVRNPLIFV
;
A
#
# COMPACT_ATOMS: atom_id res chain seq x y z
N MET A 1 4.16 23.47 16.72
CA MET A 1 4.94 23.27 15.48
C MET A 1 6.30 24.00 15.46
N SER A 2 6.44 25.23 15.97
CA SER A 2 7.67 26.05 15.80
C SER A 2 8.98 25.43 16.32
N THR A 3 8.94 24.62 17.39
CA THR A 3 10.14 24.00 17.98
C THR A 3 10.63 22.75 17.25
N VAL A 4 9.77 22.10 16.46
CA VAL A 4 10.14 20.88 15.71
C VAL A 4 10.98 21.25 14.50
N TRP A 5 10.59 22.31 13.78
CA TRP A 5 11.28 22.79 12.59
C TRP A 5 12.74 23.15 12.84
N GLN A 6 13.02 23.87 13.94
CA GLN A 6 14.39 24.23 14.28
C GLN A 6 15.23 22.99 14.58
N LYS A 7 14.69 22.01 15.31
CA LYS A 7 15.38 20.74 15.56
C LYS A 7 15.72 19.99 14.27
N LEU A 8 14.79 19.92 13.31
CA LEU A 8 15.01 19.26 12.03
C LEU A 8 16.13 19.93 11.23
N LYS A 9 16.21 21.27 11.28
CA LYS A 9 17.33 22.04 10.71
C LYS A 9 18.64 21.78 11.43
N ASP A 10 18.63 21.79 12.76
CA ASP A 10 19.84 21.57 13.57
C ASP A 10 20.40 20.15 13.37
N MET A 11 19.54 19.20 13.01
CA MET A 11 19.93 17.84 12.59
C MET A 11 20.54 17.76 11.18
N GLY A 12 20.55 18.86 10.42
CA GLY A 12 21.08 18.92 9.05
C GLY A 12 20.22 18.20 8.01
N LEU A 13 18.93 18.01 8.28
CA LEU A 13 18.01 17.35 7.33
C LEU A 13 17.70 18.26 6.15
N ASN A 14 17.49 17.67 4.97
CA ASN A 14 17.13 18.38 3.74
C ASN A 14 15.68 18.10 3.28
N ALA A 15 15.01 17.13 3.89
CA ALA A 15 13.66 16.72 3.57
C ALA A 15 12.91 16.23 4.82
N VAL A 16 11.59 16.39 4.83
CA VAL A 16 10.70 15.94 5.90
C VAL A 16 9.51 15.17 5.35
N LEU A 17 9.02 14.19 6.12
CA LEU A 17 7.72 13.56 5.88
C LEU A 17 6.65 14.34 6.63
N GLY A 18 5.66 14.86 5.91
CA GLY A 18 4.50 15.52 6.49
C GLY A 18 3.26 14.66 6.31
N ALA A 19 2.67 14.18 7.40
CA ALA A 19 1.45 13.41 7.37
C ALA A 19 0.24 14.32 7.07
N VAL A 20 -0.62 13.87 6.16
CA VAL A 20 -1.90 14.52 5.81
C VAL A 20 -2.95 13.42 5.81
N ALA A 21 -3.95 13.55 6.67
CA ALA A 21 -5.01 12.55 6.80
C ALA A 21 -6.26 12.96 6.01
N TRP A 22 -6.98 11.96 5.50
CA TRP A 22 -8.26 12.19 4.83
C TRP A 22 -9.27 12.84 5.78
N GLU A 23 -9.35 12.39 7.04
CA GLU A 23 -10.27 12.97 8.03
C GLU A 23 -10.06 14.48 8.30
N ASP A 24 -8.82 14.96 8.19
CA ASP A 24 -8.51 16.39 8.31
C ASP A 24 -8.79 17.15 7.00
N THR A 25 -8.66 16.47 5.86
CA THR A 25 -8.81 17.05 4.52
C THR A 25 -10.28 17.13 4.09
N GLU A 26 -11.11 16.17 4.52
CA GLU A 26 -12.53 16.07 4.23
C GLU A 26 -13.28 15.65 5.51
N PRO A 27 -13.41 16.56 6.49
CA PRO A 27 -14.04 16.25 7.78
C PRO A 27 -15.52 15.86 7.68
N GLU A 28 -16.18 16.34 6.63
CA GLU A 28 -17.53 15.94 6.24
C GLU A 28 -17.51 15.61 4.74
N GLU A 29 -18.25 14.58 4.32
CA GLU A 29 -18.28 14.14 2.92
C GLU A 29 -18.65 15.30 1.98
N GLY A 30 -17.77 15.57 1.01
CA GLY A 30 -17.85 16.66 0.06
C GLY A 30 -17.39 18.03 0.57
N ILE A 31 -17.01 18.16 1.84
CA ILE A 31 -16.55 19.40 2.46
C ILE A 31 -15.06 19.31 2.74
N PHE A 32 -14.25 19.99 1.92
CA PHE A 32 -12.80 19.94 2.01
C PHE A 32 -12.21 21.09 2.85
N ASP A 33 -11.21 20.77 3.69
CA ASP A 33 -10.37 21.71 4.43
C ASP A 33 -8.88 21.46 4.10
N SER A 34 -8.21 22.45 3.50
CA SER A 34 -6.79 22.35 3.14
C SER A 34 -5.84 22.85 4.22
N LYS A 35 -6.36 23.31 5.36
CA LYS A 35 -5.59 24.09 6.34
C LYS A 35 -4.37 23.34 6.89
N GLU A 36 -4.47 22.04 7.14
CA GLU A 36 -3.33 21.25 7.63
C GLU A 36 -2.28 21.04 6.53
N LEU A 37 -2.71 20.75 5.30
CA LEU A 37 -1.83 20.64 4.14
C LEU A 37 -1.06 21.95 3.91
N ASP A 38 -1.76 23.09 3.95
CA ASP A 38 -1.18 24.42 3.75
C ASP A 38 -0.15 24.78 4.84
N GLN A 39 -0.43 24.39 6.09
CA GLN A 39 0.49 24.58 7.22
C GLN A 39 1.78 23.76 7.04
N VAL A 40 1.67 22.50 6.62
CA VAL A 40 2.83 21.61 6.42
C VAL A 40 3.69 22.11 5.26
N ILE A 41 3.07 22.50 4.15
CA ILE A 41 3.77 23.08 2.99
C ILE A 41 4.48 24.37 3.39
N SER A 42 3.75 25.31 3.99
CA SER A 42 4.30 26.61 4.40
C SER A 42 5.42 26.46 5.43
N GLY A 43 5.26 25.52 6.37
CA GLY A 43 6.26 25.19 7.38
C GLY A 43 7.58 24.67 6.76
N ALA A 44 7.50 23.72 5.83
CA ALA A 44 8.69 23.20 5.15
C ALA A 44 9.38 24.28 4.30
N LEU A 45 8.60 25.07 3.55
CA LEU A 45 9.10 26.14 2.68
C LEU A 45 9.82 27.24 3.47
N ALA A 46 9.24 27.72 4.57
CA ALA A 46 9.84 28.73 5.43
C ALA A 46 11.20 28.29 6.02
N GLN A 47 11.43 26.98 6.06
CA GLN A 47 12.63 26.37 6.60
C GLN A 47 13.60 25.92 5.49
N GLY A 48 13.27 26.10 4.21
CA GLY A 48 14.10 25.65 3.09
C GLY A 48 14.24 24.13 3.01
N LEU A 49 13.29 23.38 3.59
CA LEU A 49 13.26 21.91 3.57
C LEU A 49 12.42 21.43 2.38
N ARG A 50 12.79 20.28 1.81
CA ARG A 50 11.92 19.54 0.89
C ARG A 50 10.83 18.82 1.68
N LEU A 51 9.66 18.64 1.07
CA LEU A 51 8.53 17.96 1.68
C LEU A 51 8.18 16.71 0.88
N ILE A 52 8.00 15.60 1.57
CA ILE A 52 7.35 14.39 1.07
C ILE A 52 6.04 14.27 1.84
N ILE A 53 4.92 14.31 1.14
CA ILE A 53 3.59 14.17 1.76
C ILE A 53 3.33 12.69 1.97
N LEU A 54 2.97 12.34 3.20
CA LEU A 54 2.51 11.01 3.57
C LEU A 54 0.99 11.06 3.69
N TRP A 55 0.31 10.49 2.68
CA TRP A 55 -1.14 10.45 2.62
C TRP A 55 -1.70 9.31 3.48
N PHE A 56 -2.56 9.64 4.44
CA PHE A 56 -3.31 8.68 5.25
C PHE A 56 -4.77 8.67 4.80
N GLY A 57 -5.05 7.86 3.78
CA GLY A 57 -6.35 7.74 3.11
C GLY A 57 -7.26 6.68 3.73
N SER A 58 -7.66 5.70 2.92
CA SER A 58 -8.59 4.60 3.30
C SER A 58 -8.06 3.69 4.41
N PHE A 59 -6.89 4.02 4.92
CA PHE A 59 -5.88 3.05 5.16
C PHE A 59 -4.74 3.81 5.93
N LYS A 60 -4.48 3.45 7.19
CA LYS A 60 -3.47 4.10 8.05
C LYS A 60 -3.02 3.09 9.10
N ASN A 61 -1.79 2.59 8.93
CA ASN A 61 -1.43 1.18 9.21
C ASN A 61 -2.29 0.31 8.31
N VAL A 62 -1.78 0.01 7.11
CA VAL A 62 -2.52 -0.33 5.90
C VAL A 62 -3.02 0.91 5.20
N GLU A 63 -2.19 1.84 4.65
CA GLU A 63 -2.01 2.49 3.26
C GLU A 63 -0.58 2.99 3.21
N ASN A 64 -0.13 3.52 4.34
CA ASN A 64 1.18 3.24 4.90
C ASN A 64 1.14 1.78 5.42
N GLU A 65 1.87 0.85 4.81
CA GLU A 65 1.91 -0.58 5.21
C GLU A 65 0.68 -1.44 4.87
N VAL A 66 0.24 -1.48 3.61
CA VAL A 66 -0.95 -2.26 3.17
C VAL A 66 -0.84 -3.76 3.50
N GLY A 67 -1.85 -4.30 4.19
CA GLY A 67 -2.04 -5.71 4.51
C GLY A 67 -3.29 -5.97 5.36
N PHE A 68 -3.43 -7.20 5.84
CA PHE A 68 -4.45 -7.61 6.80
C PHE A 68 -3.77 -8.38 7.94
N HIS A 69 -4.34 -8.36 9.14
CA HIS A 69 -3.85 -9.15 10.27
C HIS A 69 -4.93 -10.14 10.72
N GLY A 70 -4.57 -11.42 10.89
CA GLY A 70 -5.45 -12.45 11.45
C GLY A 70 -6.06 -13.45 10.45
N ASP A 71 -6.05 -13.15 9.15
CA ASP A 71 -6.39 -14.07 8.05
C ASP A 71 -5.52 -13.71 6.83
N SER A 72 -5.52 -14.54 5.79
CA SER A 72 -4.76 -14.33 4.54
C SER A 72 -5.56 -13.56 3.47
N ARG A 73 -6.89 -13.44 3.62
CA ARG A 73 -7.77 -12.81 2.62
C ARG A 73 -9.08 -12.32 3.22
N ASP A 74 -9.66 -11.27 2.64
CA ASP A 74 -11.06 -10.92 2.89
C ASP A 74 -11.99 -12.10 2.51
N ARG A 75 -12.79 -12.55 3.48
CA ARG A 75 -13.76 -13.66 3.32
C ARG A 75 -15.18 -13.19 3.01
N SER A 76 -15.39 -11.90 2.76
CA SER A 76 -16.68 -11.38 2.32
C SER A 76 -17.19 -12.07 1.05
N ASP A 77 -18.49 -12.02 0.82
CA ASP A 77 -19.10 -12.60 -0.40
C ASP A 77 -18.53 -11.95 -1.66
N ALA A 78 -18.21 -10.65 -1.61
CA ALA A 78 -17.62 -9.93 -2.73
C ALA A 78 -16.22 -10.43 -3.05
N ALA A 79 -15.33 -10.53 -2.05
CA ALA A 79 -13.99 -11.04 -2.22
C ALA A 79 -13.99 -12.52 -2.62
N THR A 80 -14.91 -13.32 -2.06
CA THR A 80 -15.08 -14.72 -2.44
C THR A 80 -15.48 -14.87 -3.90
N ARG A 81 -16.43 -14.07 -4.39
CA ARG A 81 -16.77 -14.04 -5.83
C ARG A 81 -15.55 -13.68 -6.68
N GLY A 82 -14.79 -12.66 -6.28
CA GLY A 82 -13.56 -12.26 -6.95
C GLY A 82 -12.51 -13.39 -7.00
N PHE A 83 -12.30 -14.08 -5.88
CA PHE A 83 -11.35 -15.18 -5.77
C PHE A 83 -11.75 -16.39 -6.63
N THR A 84 -13.05 -16.63 -6.80
CA THR A 84 -13.57 -17.68 -7.70
C THR A 84 -13.75 -17.20 -9.14
N SER A 85 -13.39 -15.95 -9.45
CA SER A 85 -13.40 -15.42 -10.81
C SER A 85 -12.08 -15.68 -11.52
N GLN A 86 -12.07 -15.48 -12.83
CA GLN A 86 -10.88 -15.67 -13.65
C GLN A 86 -9.74 -14.73 -13.24
N VAL A 87 -8.53 -15.26 -13.16
CA VAL A 87 -7.31 -14.45 -12.94
C VAL A 87 -7.14 -13.48 -14.11
N PRO A 88 -6.90 -12.18 -13.83
CA PRO A 88 -6.67 -11.19 -14.88
C PRO A 88 -5.50 -11.58 -15.78
N SER A 89 -5.71 -11.48 -17.10
CA SER A 89 -4.78 -12.03 -18.11
C SER A 89 -3.39 -11.40 -18.08
N GLU A 90 -3.29 -10.17 -17.59
CA GLU A 90 -2.05 -9.42 -17.43
C GLU A 90 -1.20 -9.91 -16.25
N LEU A 91 -1.82 -10.59 -15.28
CA LEU A 91 -1.16 -10.92 -14.02
C LEU A 91 -0.22 -12.11 -14.14
N ALA A 92 -0.70 -13.24 -14.67
CA ALA A 92 0.04 -14.50 -14.64
C ALA A 92 1.42 -14.43 -15.34
N PRO A 93 1.57 -13.77 -16.51
CA PRO A 93 2.88 -13.56 -17.12
C PRO A 93 3.76 -12.58 -16.33
N GLY A 94 3.16 -11.54 -15.74
CA GLY A 94 3.89 -10.45 -15.07
C GLY A 94 4.54 -10.86 -13.74
N ILE A 95 4.02 -11.88 -13.07
CA ILE A 95 4.50 -12.32 -11.75
C ILE A 95 5.36 -13.59 -11.78
N GLN A 96 5.52 -14.18 -12.96
CA GLN A 96 6.30 -15.40 -13.13
C GLN A 96 7.77 -15.11 -12.81
N GLY A 97 8.29 -15.74 -11.74
CA GLY A 97 9.65 -15.51 -11.23
C GLY A 97 9.74 -14.54 -10.05
N TYR A 98 8.73 -13.67 -9.83
CA TYR A 98 8.65 -12.80 -8.65
C TYR A 98 7.98 -13.50 -7.46
N CYS A 99 7.06 -14.43 -7.74
CA CYS A 99 6.34 -15.20 -6.72
C CYS A 99 6.80 -16.68 -6.72
N PRO A 100 7.97 -17.05 -6.18
CA PRO A 100 8.44 -18.43 -6.22
C PRO A 100 7.53 -19.42 -5.47
N ARG A 101 6.66 -18.92 -4.57
CA ARG A 101 5.68 -19.71 -3.81
C ARG A 101 4.38 -19.99 -4.58
N ASN A 102 4.06 -19.18 -5.59
CA ASN A 102 2.85 -19.31 -6.40
C ASN A 102 3.24 -19.70 -7.83
N GLN A 103 3.65 -20.96 -7.99
CA GLN A 103 3.93 -21.50 -9.31
C GLN A 103 2.62 -21.64 -10.09
N THR A 104 2.63 -21.16 -11.32
CA THR A 104 1.49 -21.25 -12.23
C THR A 104 1.30 -22.71 -12.64
N SER A 105 0.18 -23.30 -12.23
CA SER A 105 -0.20 -24.68 -12.53
C SER A 105 -1.08 -24.78 -13.78
N ALA A 106 -1.80 -23.71 -14.09
CA ALA A 106 -2.61 -23.56 -15.29
C ALA A 106 -2.37 -22.19 -15.93
N PRO A 107 -2.44 -22.07 -17.28
CA PRO A 107 -2.23 -20.80 -17.97
C PRO A 107 -3.37 -19.81 -17.78
N THR A 108 -4.59 -20.32 -17.53
CA THR A 108 -5.81 -19.55 -17.29
C THR A 108 -6.71 -20.33 -16.32
N GLY A 109 -7.62 -19.62 -15.65
CA GLY A 109 -8.55 -20.21 -14.69
C GLY A 109 -8.83 -19.28 -13.53
N THR A 110 -9.45 -19.80 -12.48
CA THR A 110 -9.62 -19.06 -11.22
C THR A 110 -8.29 -18.95 -10.47
N TRP A 111 -8.24 -18.14 -9.42
CA TRP A 111 -7.05 -18.01 -8.56
C TRP A 111 -6.58 -19.37 -8.02
N GLY A 112 -7.54 -20.22 -7.62
CA GLY A 112 -7.26 -21.58 -7.18
C GLY A 112 -6.80 -22.54 -8.28
N ASP A 113 -7.25 -22.34 -9.53
CA ASP A 113 -6.80 -23.17 -10.67
C ASP A 113 -5.39 -22.80 -11.11
N VAL A 114 -5.10 -21.50 -11.17
CA VAL A 114 -3.84 -20.97 -11.69
C VAL A 114 -2.72 -21.11 -10.66
N PHE A 115 -2.97 -20.78 -9.39
CA PHE A 115 -1.93 -20.74 -8.36
C PHE A 115 -2.07 -21.83 -7.29
N GLY A 116 -3.08 -22.69 -7.41
CA GLY A 116 -3.40 -23.70 -6.39
C GLY A 116 -4.13 -23.10 -5.18
N LYS A 117 -4.63 -23.95 -4.30
CA LYS A 117 -5.29 -23.53 -3.06
C LYS A 117 -4.29 -23.48 -1.91
N SER A 118 -3.90 -22.28 -1.49
CA SER A 118 -3.01 -22.08 -0.36
C SER A 118 -3.19 -20.67 0.24
N VAL A 119 -2.65 -20.45 1.44
CA VAL A 119 -2.57 -19.11 2.05
C VAL A 119 -1.77 -18.13 1.18
N TRP A 120 -0.82 -18.61 0.38
CA TRP A 120 -0.04 -17.79 -0.54
C TRP A 120 -0.85 -17.32 -1.75
N THR A 121 -1.84 -18.11 -2.17
CA THR A 121 -2.78 -17.72 -3.22
C THR A 121 -3.77 -16.68 -2.70
N ASP A 122 -4.22 -16.83 -1.45
CA ASP A 122 -5.03 -15.85 -0.74
C ASP A 122 -4.29 -14.50 -0.62
N GLU A 123 -3.02 -14.51 -0.20
CA GLU A 123 -2.18 -13.32 -0.11
C GLU A 123 -1.94 -12.66 -1.48
N LEU A 124 -1.68 -13.47 -2.52
CA LEU A 124 -1.47 -12.95 -3.87
C LEU A 124 -2.73 -12.27 -4.42
N PHE A 125 -3.90 -12.85 -4.16
CA PHE A 125 -5.18 -12.23 -4.50
C PHE A 125 -5.31 -10.86 -3.84
N MET A 126 -5.04 -10.78 -2.53
CA MET A 126 -5.11 -9.51 -1.80
C MET A 126 -4.08 -8.50 -2.34
N ALA A 127 -2.83 -8.91 -2.51
CA ALA A 127 -1.75 -8.06 -3.01
C ALA A 127 -2.08 -7.47 -4.39
N TYR A 128 -2.65 -8.28 -5.29
CA TYR A 128 -3.10 -7.79 -6.60
C TYR A 128 -4.16 -6.71 -6.45
N HIS A 129 -5.22 -6.97 -5.67
CA HIS A 129 -6.31 -6.01 -5.53
C HIS A 129 -5.91 -4.74 -4.78
N TYR A 130 -5.00 -4.84 -3.81
CA TYR A 130 -4.37 -3.67 -3.19
C TYR A 130 -3.57 -2.86 -4.20
N ALA A 131 -2.73 -3.51 -5.02
CA ALA A 131 -1.94 -2.83 -6.04
C ALA A 131 -2.83 -2.14 -7.08
N THR A 132 -3.90 -2.79 -7.54
CA THR A 132 -4.87 -2.19 -8.48
C THR A 132 -5.55 -0.98 -7.85
N TYR A 133 -6.02 -1.08 -6.61
CA TYR A 133 -6.64 0.02 -5.89
C TYR A 133 -5.70 1.24 -5.75
N LEU A 134 -4.47 1.00 -5.28
CA LEU A 134 -3.45 2.05 -5.15
C LEU A 134 -3.09 2.65 -6.51
N GLN A 135 -3.01 1.84 -7.57
CA GLN A 135 -2.73 2.29 -8.92
C GLN A 135 -3.82 3.24 -9.43
N GLU A 136 -5.10 2.98 -9.12
CA GLU A 136 -6.20 3.87 -9.48
C GLU A 136 -6.06 5.24 -8.80
N ILE A 137 -5.81 5.27 -7.48
CA ILE A 137 -5.59 6.50 -6.72
C ILE A 137 -4.38 7.25 -7.26
N ALA A 138 -3.24 6.58 -7.40
CA ALA A 138 -1.99 7.18 -7.88
C ALA A 138 -2.14 7.73 -9.31
N SER A 139 -2.86 7.01 -10.18
CA SER A 139 -3.13 7.47 -11.55
C SER A 139 -4.04 8.69 -11.57
N ALA A 140 -5.05 8.75 -10.70
CA ALA A 140 -5.92 9.91 -10.57
C ALA A 140 -5.15 11.15 -10.09
N GLY A 141 -4.34 11.00 -9.03
CA GLY A 141 -3.49 12.08 -8.51
C GLY A 141 -2.47 12.55 -9.55
N ARG A 142 -1.79 11.61 -10.23
CA ARG A 142 -0.76 11.91 -11.24
C ARG A 142 -1.29 12.70 -12.44
N LYS A 143 -2.56 12.51 -12.81
CA LYS A 143 -3.21 13.29 -13.88
C LYS A 143 -3.38 14.77 -13.52
N ILE A 144 -3.55 15.07 -12.24
CA ILE A 144 -3.66 16.46 -11.75
C ILE A 144 -2.26 17.05 -11.54
N TYR A 145 -1.41 16.33 -10.79
CA TYR A 145 -0.03 16.72 -10.53
C TYR A 145 0.91 15.55 -10.76
N GLY A 146 1.82 15.70 -11.73
CA GLY A 146 2.80 14.67 -12.12
C GLY A 146 3.95 14.46 -11.13
N ILE A 147 3.68 14.45 -9.83
CA ILE A 147 4.68 14.21 -8.79
C ILE A 147 4.99 12.69 -8.67
N PRO A 148 6.22 12.31 -8.28
CA PRO A 148 6.52 10.92 -7.93
C PRO A 148 5.66 10.45 -6.75
N LEU A 149 5.12 9.23 -6.86
CA LEU A 149 4.33 8.58 -5.83
C LEU A 149 4.97 7.22 -5.51
N SER A 150 4.87 6.80 -4.25
CA SER A 150 5.38 5.51 -3.77
C SER A 150 4.50 5.01 -2.64
N THR A 151 4.43 3.70 -2.47
CA THR A 151 3.91 3.07 -1.24
C THR A 151 5.07 2.61 -0.35
N ASN A 152 4.87 2.61 0.96
CA ASN A 152 5.80 2.00 1.90
C ASN A 152 5.22 0.70 2.45
N VAL A 153 6.10 -0.27 2.71
CA VAL A 153 5.74 -1.64 3.03
C VAL A 153 6.14 -1.96 4.46
N TRP A 154 5.29 -2.70 5.18
CA TRP A 154 5.70 -3.31 6.44
C TRP A 154 6.58 -4.51 6.14
N ALA A 155 7.87 -4.35 6.38
CA ALA A 155 8.80 -5.46 6.27
C ALA A 155 8.59 -6.37 7.48
N HIS A 156 8.06 -7.56 7.22
CA HIS A 156 7.81 -8.53 8.27
C HIS A 156 9.11 -9.24 8.70
N ASP A 157 9.49 -9.14 9.97
CA ASP A 157 10.39 -10.09 10.62
C ASP A 157 9.56 -11.29 11.10
N ALA A 158 9.65 -12.44 10.43
CA ALA A 158 9.14 -13.74 10.86
C ALA A 158 7.88 -13.78 11.77
N ILE A 159 6.66 -13.88 11.21
CA ILE A 159 5.52 -14.34 12.03
C ILE A 159 5.78 -15.80 12.42
N HIS A 160 6.00 -16.07 13.69
CA HIS A 160 5.79 -17.39 14.25
C HIS A 160 4.29 -17.66 14.30
N ILE A 161 3.77 -18.37 13.30
CA ILE A 161 2.48 -19.05 13.41
C ILE A 161 2.72 -20.31 14.24
N GLU A 162 2.11 -20.40 15.42
CA GLU A 162 2.17 -21.63 16.23
C GLU A 162 1.75 -22.83 15.36
N GLY A 163 2.66 -23.79 15.20
CA GLY A 163 2.43 -25.03 14.45
C GLY A 163 3.10 -25.15 13.08
N ASN A 164 3.83 -24.15 12.58
CA ASN A 164 4.56 -24.28 11.31
C ASN A 164 5.98 -23.68 11.38
N PRO A 165 7.05 -24.50 11.55
CA PRO A 165 8.42 -24.01 11.78
C PRO A 165 9.14 -23.55 10.50
N GLY A 166 8.43 -23.32 9.40
CA GLY A 166 9.01 -23.07 8.09
C GLY A 166 8.72 -21.69 7.49
N ILE A 167 9.79 -20.89 7.37
CA ILE A 167 10.12 -20.01 6.24
C ILE A 167 9.74 -18.52 6.36
N VAL A 168 10.78 -17.72 6.59
CA VAL A 168 10.90 -16.30 6.25
C VAL A 168 11.66 -16.16 4.93
N ARG A 169 11.18 -15.30 4.03
CA ARG A 169 11.95 -14.44 3.09
C ARG A 169 11.00 -13.68 2.13
N ASN A 170 11.06 -12.36 2.22
CA ASN A 170 10.51 -11.28 1.37
C ASN A 170 8.99 -11.23 1.09
N PRO A 171 8.29 -10.13 1.47
CA PRO A 171 7.04 -9.77 0.84
C PRO A 171 7.27 -9.29 -0.59
N LEU A 172 6.30 -9.58 -1.45
CA LEU A 172 6.21 -9.08 -2.81
C LEU A 172 6.05 -7.56 -2.79
N ILE A 173 6.92 -6.85 -3.50
CA ILE A 173 6.79 -5.41 -3.74
C ILE A 173 6.22 -5.27 -5.16
N PHE A 174 5.00 -4.78 -5.26
CA PHE A 174 4.42 -4.30 -6.51
C PHE A 174 4.43 -2.77 -6.48
N VAL A 175 5.24 -2.17 -7.37
CA VAL A 175 5.17 -0.75 -7.77
C VAL A 175 5.26 -0.69 -9.28
#